data_AF-A0AAD8RSN0-F1
#
_entry.id   AF-A0AAD8RSN0-F1
#
_cell.length_a   1.000
_cell.length_b   1.000
_cell.length_c   1.000
_cell.angle_alpha   90.00
_cell.angle_beta   90.00
_cell.angle_gamma   90.00
#
_symmetry.space_group_name_H-M   'P 1'
#
loop_
_entity.id
_entity.type
_entity.pdbx_description
1 polymer ?
#
loop_
_entity_poly.entity_id
_entity_poly.type
_entity_poly.pdbx_seq_one_letter_code
_entity_poly.pdbx_strand_id
1 'polypeptide(L)'
;MAEARHCRCSATLLATSFLSLAMILCVVWSPPMAAAAQEMKSINAGPRVVPVRLRRPAFGPESLAFDYHGVGPYTGVSNGRILRWSCSGRRRPGWTEFAHNYKHKTVPECASKKKLAETESACGRPLGLQFHRKTGDMYIADAYLGLMRVGRRGGLAEVVATEAAGVPFNFLNGVDVDQETGDVYFTDSSTAYQRSDYLLVVLSGDATGRLMRYDPRTGNVTVLSSGLAFPNGVAISADRTHLVVAETSSCKLLRHWLRGPAAGKTEVLAELPGYPDNVRPDGAGRGGYWVGLNRDKDWADTGTTPNSISAVRVVVAGGGNGTVAAALRGFGDVTVSEVVQRNGSLWIGSVETPYVGLFKFASLTHA
;
A
#
# COMPACT_ATOMS: atom_id res chain seq x y z
N MET A 1 61.30 79.43 -0.09
CA MET A 1 60.04 80.18 -0.26
C MET A 1 59.50 79.88 -1.65
N ALA A 2 58.19 79.59 -1.72
CA ALA A 2 57.28 79.70 -2.86
C ALA A 2 57.58 78.81 -4.11
N GLU A 3 56.76 77.79 -4.36
CA GLU A 3 55.56 77.79 -5.26
C GLU A 3 55.93 77.66 -6.75
N ALA A 4 55.70 76.51 -7.38
CA ALA A 4 54.44 75.99 -7.93
C ALA A 4 54.18 76.44 -9.38
N ARG A 5 54.16 75.47 -10.30
CA ARG A 5 53.07 75.16 -11.26
C ARG A 5 53.55 74.10 -12.26
N HIS A 6 52.90 72.95 -12.28
CA HIS A 6 52.92 72.02 -13.40
C HIS A 6 51.49 71.62 -13.75
N CYS A 7 51.26 71.55 -15.06
CA CYS A 7 50.01 71.32 -15.76
C CYS A 7 49.31 70.01 -15.36
N ARG A 8 47.98 70.07 -15.37
CA ARG A 8 47.08 68.92 -15.43
C ARG A 8 47.12 68.31 -16.83
N CYS A 9 47.12 66.98 -16.92
CA CYS A 9 46.54 66.25 -18.03
C CYS A 9 45.88 64.97 -17.49
N SER A 10 44.58 64.82 -17.73
CA SER A 10 43.77 63.67 -17.36
C SER A 10 44.08 62.47 -18.26
N ALA A 11 44.20 61.28 -17.66
CA ALA A 11 43.96 60.01 -18.33
C ALA A 11 43.07 59.15 -17.44
N THR A 12 41.79 59.10 -17.78
CA THR A 12 40.81 58.17 -17.21
C THR A 12 40.55 57.13 -18.28
N LEU A 13 40.97 55.88 -18.08
CA LEU A 13 40.43 54.70 -18.77
C LEU A 13 41.12 53.42 -18.26
N LEU A 14 40.35 52.34 -18.21
CA LEU A 14 40.72 50.92 -18.01
C LEU A 14 40.69 50.40 -16.57
N ALA A 15 39.49 50.18 -16.03
CA ALA A 15 39.29 49.26 -14.90
C ALA A 15 37.89 48.60 -14.91
N THR A 16 37.40 48.12 -16.06
CA THR A 16 36.09 47.44 -16.14
C THR A 16 36.07 46.10 -16.89
N SER A 17 37.22 45.54 -17.28
CA SER A 17 37.25 44.30 -18.10
C SER A 17 37.64 43.01 -17.38
N PHE A 18 37.96 43.02 -16.08
CA PHE A 18 38.43 41.81 -15.37
C PHE A 18 37.34 41.09 -14.56
N LEU A 19 36.22 41.73 -14.25
CA LEU A 19 35.13 41.12 -13.46
C LEU A 19 34.16 40.28 -14.31
N SER A 20 34.08 40.52 -15.62
CA SER A 20 33.17 39.82 -16.53
C SER A 20 33.69 38.45 -17.00
N LEU A 21 35.01 38.23 -17.03
CA LEU A 21 35.59 36.96 -17.46
C LEU A 21 35.60 35.89 -16.35
N ALA A 22 35.73 36.30 -15.09
CA ALA A 22 35.71 35.40 -13.93
C ALA A 22 34.31 34.77 -13.69
N MET A 23 33.24 35.53 -13.95
CA MET A 23 31.86 35.02 -13.86
C MET A 23 31.54 33.98 -14.94
N ILE A 24 32.14 34.08 -16.13
CA ILE A 24 31.89 33.14 -17.24
C ILE A 24 32.62 31.81 -17.00
N LEU A 25 33.81 31.81 -16.38
CA LEU A 25 34.51 30.56 -16.05
C LEU A 25 33.84 29.74 -14.93
N CYS A 26 33.13 30.37 -13.99
CA CYS A 26 32.39 29.64 -12.95
C CYS A 26 31.14 28.93 -13.49
N VAL A 27 30.56 29.39 -14.60
CA VAL A 27 29.38 28.77 -15.23
C VAL A 27 29.76 27.56 -16.08
N VAL A 28 30.98 27.51 -16.63
CA VAL A 28 31.45 26.42 -17.51
C VAL A 28 32.05 25.24 -16.73
N TRP A 29 32.39 25.42 -15.46
CA TRP A 29 33.00 24.40 -14.59
C TRP A 29 32.19 24.14 -13.31
N SER A 30 30.87 24.23 -13.39
CA SER A 30 30.04 23.55 -12.41
C SER A 30 30.01 22.07 -12.80
N PRO A 31 30.63 21.14 -12.04
CA PRO A 31 30.36 19.73 -12.26
C PRO A 31 28.83 19.57 -12.20
N PRO A 32 28.21 18.77 -13.09
CA PRO A 32 26.79 18.51 -12.96
C PRO A 32 26.56 18.07 -11.53
N MET A 33 25.66 18.76 -10.81
CA MET A 33 25.20 18.25 -9.52
C MET A 33 24.64 16.88 -9.83
N ALA A 34 25.44 15.85 -9.59
CA ALA A 34 24.98 14.49 -9.54
C ALA A 34 23.90 14.54 -8.47
N ALA A 35 22.63 14.57 -8.90
CA ALA A 35 21.54 14.19 -8.03
C ALA A 35 21.97 12.83 -7.50
N ALA A 36 22.37 12.79 -6.23
CA ALA A 36 22.79 11.55 -5.60
C ALA A 36 21.58 10.63 -5.75
N ALA A 37 21.65 9.69 -6.69
CA ALA A 37 20.65 8.66 -6.84
C ALA A 37 20.71 7.92 -5.51
N GLN A 38 19.73 8.21 -4.64
CA GLN A 38 19.75 7.66 -3.30
C GLN A 38 19.62 6.15 -3.44
N GLU A 39 20.73 5.46 -3.18
CA GLU A 39 20.83 4.03 -3.41
C GLU A 39 19.75 3.32 -2.59
N MET A 40 18.96 2.50 -3.27
CA MET A 40 17.86 1.77 -2.64
C MET A 40 18.43 0.83 -1.57
N LYS A 41 18.04 1.01 -0.31
CA LYS A 41 18.49 0.13 0.77
C LYS A 41 17.86 -1.26 0.63
N SER A 42 18.68 -2.27 0.37
CA SER A 42 18.24 -3.67 0.35
C SER A 42 18.23 -4.28 1.75
N ILE A 43 17.15 -4.97 2.12
CA ILE A 43 16.98 -5.64 3.42
C ILE A 43 16.59 -7.10 3.17
N ASN A 44 17.50 -8.03 3.46
CA ASN A 44 17.20 -9.47 3.43
C ASN A 44 16.39 -9.88 4.66
N ALA A 45 15.07 -9.70 4.57
CA ALA A 45 14.16 -9.83 5.70
C ALA A 45 13.64 -11.26 5.88
N GLY A 46 13.39 -11.99 4.78
CA GLY A 46 12.68 -13.27 4.79
C GLY A 46 13.24 -14.31 5.77
N PRO A 47 14.56 -14.59 5.80
CA PRO A 47 15.15 -15.55 6.75
C PRO A 47 14.98 -15.16 8.23
N ARG A 48 14.65 -13.89 8.51
CA ARG A 48 14.49 -13.33 9.86
C ARG A 48 13.03 -13.14 10.24
N VAL A 49 12.09 -13.50 9.37
CA VAL A 49 10.65 -13.44 9.65
C VAL A 49 10.28 -14.54 10.64
N VAL A 50 9.67 -14.14 11.76
CA VAL A 50 9.10 -15.06 12.74
C VAL A 50 7.63 -15.34 12.37
N PRO A 51 7.24 -16.60 12.13
CA PRO A 51 5.88 -16.93 11.74
C PRO A 51 4.90 -16.93 12.93
N VAL A 52 3.86 -16.10 12.86
CA VAL A 52 2.69 -16.13 13.76
C VAL A 52 1.63 -17.03 13.15
N ARG A 53 1.76 -18.34 13.39
CA ARG A 53 1.02 -19.40 12.68
C ARG A 53 -0.49 -19.36 12.90
N LEU A 54 -1.24 -19.45 11.80
CA LEU A 54 -2.68 -19.69 11.80
C LEU A 54 -2.97 -21.16 12.11
N ARG A 55 -4.13 -21.43 12.70
CA ARG A 55 -4.61 -22.81 12.88
C ARG A 55 -5.43 -23.22 11.67
N ARG A 56 -5.14 -24.41 11.11
CA ARG A 56 -5.96 -25.00 10.04
C ARG A 56 -7.44 -25.01 10.43
N PRO A 57 -8.38 -24.79 9.49
CA PRO A 57 -8.16 -24.65 8.04
C PRO A 57 -7.77 -23.24 7.57
N ALA A 58 -7.55 -22.27 8.48
CA ALA A 58 -7.22 -20.90 8.08
C ALA A 58 -5.86 -20.81 7.37
N PHE A 59 -5.82 -20.08 6.26
CA PHE A 59 -4.66 -19.91 5.38
C PHE A 59 -4.72 -18.56 4.67
N GLY A 60 -3.57 -18.07 4.20
CA GLY A 60 -3.45 -16.91 3.35
C GLY A 60 -3.87 -15.60 4.01
N PRO A 61 -3.26 -15.18 5.13
CA PRO A 61 -3.56 -13.88 5.74
C PRO A 61 -3.08 -12.76 4.83
N GLU A 62 -4.00 -12.20 4.06
CA GLU A 62 -3.65 -11.28 2.97
C GLU A 62 -3.47 -9.85 3.52
N SER A 63 -4.56 -9.26 4.04
CA SER A 63 -4.54 -7.92 4.61
C SER A 63 -4.45 -7.95 6.14
N LEU A 64 -3.83 -6.91 6.71
CA LEU A 64 -3.59 -6.76 8.14
C LEU A 64 -4.17 -5.46 8.69
N ALA A 65 -5.00 -5.56 9.73
CA ALA A 65 -5.54 -4.41 10.43
C ALA A 65 -5.22 -4.44 11.92
N PHE A 66 -5.25 -3.28 12.54
CA PHE A 66 -5.09 -3.10 13.99
C PHE A 66 -6.16 -2.13 14.46
N ASP A 67 -6.76 -2.42 15.60
CA ASP A 67 -7.79 -1.53 16.14
C ASP A 67 -7.19 -0.28 16.80
N TYR A 68 -8.07 0.62 17.24
CA TYR A 68 -7.73 1.90 17.85
C TYR A 68 -6.99 1.77 19.20
N HIS A 69 -7.10 0.62 19.89
CA HIS A 69 -6.29 0.30 21.07
C HIS A 69 -4.94 -0.31 20.70
N GLY A 70 -4.70 -0.51 19.41
CA GLY A 70 -3.52 -1.18 18.88
C GLY A 70 -3.49 -2.67 19.10
N VAL A 71 -4.64 -3.28 19.39
CA VAL A 71 -4.76 -4.74 19.44
C VAL A 71 -4.80 -5.28 18.01
N GLY A 72 -4.27 -6.49 17.85
CA GLY A 72 -4.15 -7.18 16.57
C GLY A 72 -2.85 -7.99 16.50
N PRO A 73 -2.43 -8.40 15.29
CA PRO A 73 -3.11 -8.12 14.02
C PRO A 73 -4.48 -8.81 13.88
N TYR A 74 -5.34 -8.22 13.07
CA TYR A 74 -6.52 -8.83 12.48
C TYR A 74 -6.23 -9.16 11.02
N THR A 75 -6.75 -10.28 10.50
CA THR A 75 -6.49 -10.68 9.11
C THR A 75 -7.63 -11.51 8.53
N GLY A 76 -7.89 -11.32 7.23
CA GLY A 76 -8.79 -12.13 6.43
C GLY A 76 -8.11 -13.42 5.98
N VAL A 77 -8.82 -14.53 5.97
CA VAL A 77 -8.27 -15.83 5.55
C VAL A 77 -9.10 -16.46 4.43
N SER A 78 -8.51 -17.44 3.73
CA SER A 78 -9.04 -18.05 2.51
C SER A 78 -10.46 -18.62 2.61
N ASN A 79 -10.96 -18.84 3.81
CA ASN A 79 -12.31 -19.36 4.04
C ASN A 79 -13.33 -18.30 4.48
N GLY A 80 -13.14 -17.02 4.15
CA GLY A 80 -14.14 -15.97 4.37
C GLY A 80 -14.16 -15.35 5.78
N ARG A 81 -13.38 -15.89 6.71
CA ARG A 81 -13.31 -15.41 8.10
C ARG A 81 -12.29 -14.30 8.27
N ILE A 82 -12.48 -13.55 9.36
CA ILE A 82 -11.51 -12.61 9.89
C ILE A 82 -11.07 -13.10 11.26
N LEU A 83 -9.77 -13.30 11.41
CA LEU A 83 -9.16 -13.76 12.65
C LEU A 83 -8.46 -12.59 13.35
N ARG A 84 -8.42 -12.65 14.68
CA ARG A 84 -7.71 -11.71 15.54
C ARG A 84 -6.66 -12.47 16.35
N TRP A 85 -5.44 -11.95 16.35
CA TRP A 85 -4.39 -12.37 17.25
C TRP A 85 -4.50 -11.63 18.58
N SER A 86 -4.35 -12.34 19.69
CA SER A 86 -4.26 -11.76 21.03
C SER A 86 -3.04 -12.29 21.79
N CYS A 87 -2.28 -11.36 22.36
CA CYS A 87 -1.18 -11.64 23.29
C CYS A 87 -1.52 -11.32 24.76
N SER A 88 -2.70 -10.78 25.06
CA SER A 88 -3.00 -10.19 26.38
C SER A 88 -3.87 -11.08 27.27
N GLY A 89 -3.42 -11.31 28.51
CA GLY A 89 -4.19 -11.93 29.60
C GLY A 89 -3.56 -13.20 30.21
N ARG A 90 -4.33 -13.91 31.05
CA ARG A 90 -3.97 -15.23 31.64
C ARG A 90 -4.05 -16.41 30.64
N ARG A 91 -4.48 -16.16 29.40
CA ARG A 91 -4.61 -17.18 28.34
C ARG A 91 -3.37 -17.20 27.45
N ARG A 92 -3.05 -18.36 26.90
CA ARG A 92 -1.96 -18.51 25.92
C ARG A 92 -2.25 -17.65 24.67
N PRO A 93 -1.24 -16.98 24.11
CA PRO A 93 -1.38 -16.23 22.86
C PRO A 93 -1.97 -17.10 21.75
N GLY A 94 -2.83 -16.53 20.92
CA GLY A 94 -3.50 -17.30 19.88
C GLY A 94 -4.42 -16.49 18.98
N TRP A 95 -4.73 -17.12 17.84
CA TRP A 95 -5.75 -16.65 16.90
C TRP A 95 -7.13 -17.07 17.38
N THR A 96 -8.08 -16.14 17.31
CA THR A 96 -9.50 -16.36 17.55
C THR A 96 -10.31 -15.77 16.40
N GLU A 97 -11.48 -16.33 16.12
CA GLU A 97 -12.39 -15.76 15.14
C GLU A 97 -12.92 -14.42 15.67
N PHE A 98 -12.82 -13.38 14.85
CA PHE A 98 -13.37 -12.07 15.13
C PHE A 98 -14.68 -11.87 14.37
N ALA A 99 -14.67 -12.11 13.06
CA ALA A 99 -15.84 -11.90 12.22
C ALA A 99 -15.94 -12.94 11.10
N HIS A 100 -17.14 -13.09 10.55
CA HIS A 100 -17.45 -13.93 9.41
C HIS A 100 -18.62 -13.34 8.61
N ASN A 101 -18.76 -13.72 7.34
CA ASN A 101 -19.89 -13.31 6.50
C ASN A 101 -21.07 -14.31 6.58
N TYR A 102 -22.18 -13.98 5.91
CA TYR A 102 -23.42 -14.77 5.97
C TYR A 102 -23.30 -16.19 5.38
N LYS A 103 -22.35 -16.44 4.46
CA LYS A 103 -22.14 -17.76 3.84
C LYS A 103 -21.76 -18.83 4.87
N HIS A 104 -21.18 -18.46 6.01
CA HIS A 104 -20.85 -19.40 7.08
C HIS A 104 -22.06 -20.05 7.76
N LYS A 105 -23.26 -19.48 7.58
CA LYS A 105 -24.53 -20.08 8.04
C LYS A 105 -25.25 -20.83 6.92
N THR A 106 -25.09 -20.40 5.68
CA THR A 106 -25.89 -20.89 4.53
C THR A 106 -25.16 -21.89 3.65
N VAL A 107 -23.83 -21.91 3.69
CA VAL A 107 -22.97 -22.80 2.92
C VAL A 107 -22.28 -23.74 3.91
N PRO A 108 -22.73 -25.00 4.03
CA PRO A 108 -22.21 -25.96 5.01
C PRO A 108 -20.69 -26.14 4.99
N GLU A 109 -20.10 -25.98 3.81
CA GLU A 109 -18.69 -26.11 3.49
C GLU A 109 -17.87 -24.98 4.13
N CYS A 110 -18.42 -23.78 4.23
CA CYS A 110 -17.77 -22.62 4.85
C CYS A 110 -17.75 -22.69 6.39
N ALA A 111 -18.47 -23.65 7.00
CA ALA A 111 -18.53 -23.77 8.44
C ALA A 111 -17.13 -24.01 9.06
N SER A 112 -16.83 -23.28 10.13
CA SER A 112 -15.50 -23.22 10.77
C SER A 112 -14.92 -24.57 11.25
N LYS A 113 -15.74 -25.62 11.31
CA LYS A 113 -15.38 -26.97 11.77
C LYS A 113 -15.01 -27.95 10.64
N LYS A 114 -15.19 -27.58 9.37
CA LYS A 114 -14.87 -28.44 8.22
C LYS A 114 -13.37 -28.37 7.87
N LYS A 115 -12.79 -29.50 7.46
CA LYS A 115 -11.36 -29.68 7.16
C LYS A 115 -11.01 -29.48 5.67
N LEU A 116 -12.00 -29.21 4.82
CA LEU A 116 -11.84 -29.15 3.38
C LEU A 116 -11.35 -27.76 2.94
N ALA A 117 -10.50 -27.74 1.92
CA ALA A 117 -10.04 -26.53 1.26
C ALA A 117 -11.13 -26.12 0.25
N GLU A 118 -12.06 -25.29 0.70
CA GLU A 118 -13.13 -24.78 -0.14
C GLU A 118 -12.62 -23.68 -1.07
N THR A 119 -13.26 -23.53 -2.23
CA THR A 119 -12.90 -22.47 -3.17
C THR A 119 -13.28 -21.12 -2.55
N GLU A 120 -12.32 -20.19 -2.52
CA GLU A 120 -12.49 -18.85 -1.94
C GLU A 120 -13.77 -18.14 -2.44
N SER A 121 -14.15 -18.42 -3.71
CA SER A 121 -15.37 -17.93 -4.36
C SER A 121 -16.69 -18.36 -3.70
N ALA A 122 -16.71 -19.50 -3.00
CA ALA A 122 -17.91 -19.99 -2.32
C ALA A 122 -18.12 -19.33 -0.95
N CYS A 123 -17.03 -19.10 -0.22
CA CYS A 123 -17.06 -18.62 1.17
C CYS A 123 -16.81 -17.12 1.32
N GLY A 124 -16.33 -16.45 0.26
CA GLY A 124 -15.83 -15.08 0.34
C GLY A 124 -14.33 -15.06 0.66
N ARG A 125 -13.71 -13.94 0.35
CA ARG A 125 -12.28 -13.71 0.54
C ARG A 125 -12.01 -12.25 0.93
N PRO A 126 -11.86 -11.96 2.23
CA PRO A 126 -11.49 -10.62 2.69
C PRO A 126 -10.04 -10.30 2.29
N LEU A 127 -9.86 -9.28 1.45
CA LEU A 127 -8.57 -8.80 0.91
C LEU A 127 -8.20 -7.38 1.33
N GLY A 128 -9.13 -6.67 1.95
CA GLY A 128 -8.85 -5.34 2.47
C GLY A 128 -9.52 -5.21 3.81
N LEU A 129 -8.75 -4.88 4.84
CA LEU A 129 -9.27 -4.60 6.17
C LEU A 129 -8.84 -3.22 6.63
N GLN A 130 -9.78 -2.42 7.14
CA GLN A 130 -9.45 -1.19 7.83
C GLN A 130 -10.46 -0.82 8.90
N PHE A 131 -9.96 -0.43 10.07
CA PHE A 131 -10.81 0.11 11.13
C PHE A 131 -11.04 1.61 10.96
N HIS A 132 -12.28 2.04 11.18
CA HIS A 132 -12.58 3.42 11.56
C HIS A 132 -12.36 3.57 13.07
N ARG A 133 -11.36 4.37 13.49
CA ARG A 133 -10.91 4.41 14.90
C ARG A 133 -12.00 4.90 15.86
N LYS A 134 -12.77 5.90 15.44
CA LYS A 134 -13.79 6.55 16.29
C LYS A 134 -14.94 5.61 16.61
N THR A 135 -15.56 5.00 15.59
CA THR A 135 -16.67 4.05 15.79
C THR A 135 -16.16 2.65 16.13
N GLY A 136 -14.92 2.33 15.78
CA GLY A 136 -14.30 1.02 15.91
C GLY A 136 -14.91 -0.05 14.99
N ASP A 137 -15.68 0.37 13.98
CA ASP A 137 -16.14 -0.53 12.92
C ASP A 137 -14.96 -0.90 12.03
N MET A 138 -14.92 -2.15 11.59
CA MET A 138 -14.02 -2.63 10.55
C MET A 138 -14.77 -2.67 9.23
N TYR A 139 -14.23 -1.99 8.23
CA TYR A 139 -14.62 -2.14 6.84
C TYR A 139 -13.77 -3.21 6.17
N ILE A 140 -14.43 -3.99 5.32
CA ILE A 140 -13.90 -5.20 4.71
C ILE A 140 -14.19 -5.12 3.21
N ALA A 141 -13.15 -5.11 2.39
CA ALA A 141 -13.28 -5.39 0.97
C ALA A 141 -13.14 -6.92 0.78
N ASP A 142 -14.25 -7.56 0.42
CA ASP A 142 -14.26 -8.99 0.09
C ASP A 142 -14.34 -9.16 -1.42
N ALA A 143 -13.43 -9.98 -1.95
CA ALA A 143 -13.26 -10.16 -3.39
C ALA A 143 -14.51 -10.65 -4.11
N TYR A 144 -15.44 -11.32 -3.41
CA TYR A 144 -16.64 -11.91 -4.01
C TYR A 144 -17.94 -11.35 -3.45
N LEU A 145 -17.93 -10.80 -2.23
CA LEU A 145 -19.15 -10.43 -1.51
C LEU A 145 -19.40 -8.91 -1.48
N GLY A 146 -18.46 -8.10 -1.94
CA GLY A 146 -18.56 -6.65 -1.95
C GLY A 146 -18.00 -5.98 -0.69
N LEU A 147 -18.39 -4.73 -0.46
CA LEU A 147 -17.94 -3.96 0.70
C LEU A 147 -18.80 -4.36 1.90
N MET A 148 -18.14 -4.78 2.98
CA MET A 148 -18.79 -5.18 4.22
C MET A 148 -18.32 -4.35 5.41
N ARG A 149 -19.10 -4.39 6.49
CA ARG A 149 -18.82 -3.72 7.76
C ARG A 149 -19.11 -4.68 8.92
N VAL A 150 -18.26 -4.67 9.94
CA VAL A 150 -18.52 -5.34 11.21
C VAL A 150 -18.16 -4.42 12.38
N GLY A 151 -18.99 -4.40 13.43
CA GLY A 151 -18.75 -3.56 14.59
C GLY A 151 -17.59 -4.05 15.46
N ARG A 152 -17.18 -3.22 16.44
CA ARG A 152 -16.08 -3.47 17.41
C ARG A 152 -16.07 -4.85 18.08
N ARG A 153 -17.24 -5.46 18.24
CA ARG A 153 -17.41 -6.75 18.92
C ARG A 153 -17.22 -7.95 17.98
N GLY A 154 -17.01 -7.72 16.69
CA GLY A 154 -16.96 -8.77 15.69
C GLY A 154 -18.35 -9.39 15.44
N GLY A 155 -18.37 -10.63 14.96
CA GLY A 155 -19.57 -11.38 14.62
C GLY A 155 -19.89 -11.37 13.13
N LEU A 156 -21.18 -11.35 12.80
CA LEU A 156 -21.63 -11.35 11.40
C LEU A 156 -21.35 -9.99 10.76
N ALA A 157 -20.55 -9.99 9.69
CA ALA A 157 -20.32 -8.81 8.86
C ALA A 157 -21.55 -8.54 7.97
N GLU A 158 -21.95 -7.28 7.91
CA GLU A 158 -23.03 -6.76 7.09
C GLU A 158 -22.48 -6.34 5.73
N VAL A 159 -23.13 -6.73 4.63
CA VAL A 159 -22.82 -6.20 3.29
C VAL A 159 -23.43 -4.81 3.18
N VAL A 160 -22.59 -3.80 2.94
CA VAL A 160 -23.01 -2.38 2.87
C VAL A 160 -23.02 -1.83 1.44
N ALA A 161 -22.33 -2.47 0.50
CA ALA A 161 -22.44 -2.16 -0.92
C ALA A 161 -21.98 -3.34 -1.81
N THR A 162 -22.65 -3.54 -2.94
CA THR A 162 -22.32 -4.57 -3.95
C THR A 162 -22.16 -4.01 -5.36
N GLU A 163 -22.43 -2.73 -5.56
CA GLU A 163 -22.32 -2.07 -6.87
C GLU A 163 -22.07 -0.56 -6.72
N ALA A 164 -21.65 0.05 -7.82
CA ALA A 164 -21.56 1.51 -7.95
C ALA A 164 -21.94 1.92 -9.36
N ALA A 165 -22.74 2.99 -9.48
CA ALA A 165 -23.21 3.50 -10.76
C ALA A 165 -23.85 2.44 -11.68
N GLY A 166 -24.62 1.50 -11.09
CA GLY A 166 -25.29 0.42 -11.81
C GLY A 166 -24.38 -0.72 -12.31
N VAL A 167 -23.09 -0.71 -11.94
CA VAL A 167 -22.14 -1.76 -12.30
C VAL A 167 -21.78 -2.56 -11.03
N PRO A 168 -22.13 -3.85 -10.96
CA PRO A 168 -21.75 -4.74 -9.86
C PRO A 168 -20.23 -4.77 -9.61
N PHE A 169 -19.85 -5.00 -8.36
CA PHE A 169 -18.46 -5.31 -8.01
C PHE A 169 -18.14 -6.74 -8.40
N ASN A 170 -16.92 -6.99 -8.88
CA ASN A 170 -16.51 -8.35 -9.28
C ASN A 170 -15.24 -8.80 -8.57
N PHE A 171 -14.38 -7.85 -8.17
CA PHE A 171 -13.13 -8.17 -7.49
C PHE A 171 -12.70 -7.00 -6.58
N LEU A 172 -13.38 -6.82 -5.44
CA LEU A 172 -12.91 -5.84 -4.45
C LEU A 172 -11.60 -6.28 -3.79
N ASN A 173 -10.71 -5.32 -3.52
CA ASN A 173 -9.37 -5.63 -3.06
C ASN A 173 -8.96 -4.80 -1.84
N GLY A 174 -8.33 -3.65 -2.03
CA GLY A 174 -7.91 -2.76 -0.96
C GLY A 174 -9.02 -1.88 -0.39
N VAL A 175 -8.88 -1.52 0.89
CA VAL A 175 -9.75 -0.54 1.57
C VAL A 175 -8.95 0.31 2.57
N ASP A 176 -9.29 1.60 2.63
CA ASP A 176 -8.84 2.51 3.67
C ASP A 176 -9.98 3.46 4.09
N VAL A 177 -9.84 4.12 5.24
CA VAL A 177 -10.87 4.96 5.84
C VAL A 177 -10.27 6.30 6.24
N ASP A 178 -10.88 7.40 5.79
CA ASP A 178 -10.59 8.73 6.33
C ASP A 178 -11.05 8.77 7.78
N GLN A 179 -10.07 8.83 8.68
CA GLN A 179 -10.33 8.76 10.12
C GLN A 179 -11.03 10.00 10.67
N GLU A 180 -11.10 11.09 9.91
CA GLU A 180 -11.85 12.29 10.27
C GLU A 180 -13.29 12.23 9.76
N THR A 181 -13.49 11.98 8.46
CA THR A 181 -14.83 12.04 7.84
C THR A 181 -15.61 10.75 7.99
N GLY A 182 -14.90 9.62 8.15
CA GLY A 182 -15.46 8.28 8.09
C GLY A 182 -15.70 7.76 6.68
N ASP A 183 -15.37 8.52 5.63
CA ASP A 183 -15.51 8.06 4.25
C ASP A 183 -14.57 6.87 4.01
N VAL A 184 -15.07 5.86 3.31
CA VAL A 184 -14.37 4.60 3.06
C VAL A 184 -13.95 4.57 1.59
N TYR A 185 -12.65 4.46 1.33
CA TYR A 185 -12.10 4.38 -0.02
C TYR A 185 -11.67 2.96 -0.31
N PHE A 186 -12.04 2.44 -1.47
CA PHE A 186 -11.78 1.04 -1.83
C PHE A 186 -11.64 0.85 -3.34
N THR A 187 -11.06 -0.27 -3.74
CA THR A 187 -10.80 -0.62 -5.13
C THR A 187 -11.63 -1.81 -5.58
N ASP A 188 -12.02 -1.80 -6.86
CA ASP A 188 -12.52 -2.96 -7.60
C ASP A 188 -11.52 -3.23 -8.72
N SER A 189 -10.79 -4.34 -8.61
CA SER A 189 -9.64 -4.65 -9.46
C SER A 189 -10.02 -4.91 -10.92
N SER A 190 -11.23 -5.40 -11.17
CA SER A 190 -11.75 -5.66 -12.52
C SER A 190 -13.28 -5.67 -12.46
N THR A 191 -13.94 -5.15 -13.49
CA THR A 191 -15.40 -5.35 -13.64
C THR A 191 -15.74 -6.58 -14.46
N ALA A 192 -14.74 -7.28 -15.03
CA ALA A 192 -14.93 -8.41 -15.93
C ALA A 192 -14.48 -9.75 -15.32
N TYR A 193 -13.42 -9.74 -14.51
CA TYR A 193 -12.83 -10.95 -13.94
C TYR A 193 -12.92 -10.97 -12.41
N GLN A 194 -13.10 -12.17 -11.87
CA GLN A 194 -13.07 -12.40 -10.43
C GLN A 194 -11.65 -12.72 -9.96
N ARG A 195 -11.45 -12.75 -8.65
CA ARG A 195 -10.17 -13.13 -8.04
C ARG A 195 -9.66 -14.51 -8.50
N SER A 196 -10.55 -15.49 -8.73
CA SER A 196 -10.17 -16.81 -9.26
C SER A 196 -9.41 -16.73 -10.58
N ASP A 197 -9.64 -15.66 -11.34
CA ASP A 197 -9.14 -15.42 -12.68
C ASP A 197 -8.14 -14.26 -12.70
N TYR A 198 -7.50 -13.94 -11.56
CA TYR A 198 -6.60 -12.79 -11.43
C TYR A 198 -5.47 -12.76 -12.48
N LEU A 199 -5.00 -13.93 -12.91
CA LEU A 199 -3.97 -14.01 -13.95
C LEU A 199 -4.49 -13.53 -15.31
N LEU A 200 -5.77 -13.75 -15.62
CA LEU A 200 -6.41 -13.26 -16.84
C LEU A 200 -6.57 -11.73 -16.84
N VAL A 201 -6.74 -11.10 -15.67
CA VAL A 201 -6.74 -9.62 -15.55
C VAL A 201 -5.43 -9.06 -16.11
N VAL A 202 -4.30 -9.66 -15.76
CA VAL A 202 -2.97 -9.24 -16.23
C VAL A 202 -2.77 -9.59 -17.70
N LEU A 203 -3.00 -10.85 -18.09
CA LEU A 203 -2.71 -11.34 -19.44
C LEU A 203 -3.59 -10.72 -20.54
N SER A 204 -4.83 -10.37 -20.21
CA SER A 204 -5.73 -9.72 -21.17
C SER A 204 -5.49 -8.21 -21.30
N GLY A 205 -4.65 -7.62 -20.43
CA GLY A 205 -4.48 -6.17 -20.36
C GLY A 205 -5.73 -5.46 -19.84
N ASP A 206 -6.53 -6.12 -18.99
CA ASP A 206 -7.74 -5.52 -18.43
C ASP A 206 -7.41 -4.22 -17.68
N ALA A 207 -8.13 -3.17 -18.04
CA ALA A 207 -8.05 -1.85 -17.44
C ALA A 207 -9.44 -1.33 -17.07
N THR A 208 -10.35 -2.21 -16.65
CA THR A 208 -11.70 -1.84 -16.22
C THR A 208 -11.80 -1.47 -14.74
N GLY A 209 -10.70 -1.58 -14.00
CA GLY A 209 -10.68 -1.36 -12.56
C GLY A 209 -11.10 0.04 -12.12
N ARG A 210 -11.60 0.13 -10.88
CA ARG A 210 -12.22 1.33 -10.32
C ARG A 210 -11.68 1.67 -8.93
N LEU A 211 -11.56 2.96 -8.65
CA LEU A 211 -11.36 3.54 -7.32
C LEU A 211 -12.67 4.21 -6.88
N MET A 212 -13.13 3.90 -5.66
CA MET A 212 -14.45 4.31 -5.20
C MET A 212 -14.41 4.87 -3.78
N ARG A 213 -15.47 5.61 -3.44
CA ARG A 213 -15.75 6.11 -2.08
C ARG A 213 -17.14 5.68 -1.66
N TYR A 214 -17.26 5.07 -0.49
CA TYR A 214 -18.50 4.83 0.22
C TYR A 214 -18.67 5.84 1.36
N ASP A 215 -19.82 6.52 1.39
CA ASP A 215 -20.20 7.40 2.49
C ASP A 215 -21.11 6.65 3.46
N PRO A 216 -20.65 6.30 4.67
CA PRO A 216 -21.44 5.51 5.63
C PRO A 216 -22.66 6.26 6.19
N ARG A 217 -22.77 7.57 5.99
CA ARG A 217 -23.93 8.37 6.44
C ARG A 217 -25.11 8.24 5.49
N THR A 218 -24.82 8.12 4.20
CA THR A 218 -25.84 8.06 3.14
C THR A 218 -25.99 6.68 2.53
N GLY A 219 -25.00 5.79 2.70
CA GLY A 219 -24.95 4.49 2.04
C GLY A 219 -24.52 4.56 0.57
N ASN A 220 -24.18 5.75 0.05
CA ASN A 220 -23.88 5.94 -1.36
C ASN A 220 -22.44 5.56 -1.69
N VAL A 221 -22.26 4.91 -2.85
CA VAL A 221 -20.95 4.68 -3.46
C VAL A 221 -20.76 5.60 -4.66
N THR A 222 -19.64 6.34 -4.68
CA THR A 222 -19.20 7.19 -5.80
C THR A 222 -17.97 6.57 -6.45
N VAL A 223 -17.96 6.44 -7.79
CA VAL A 223 -16.74 6.11 -8.54
C VAL A 223 -15.90 7.37 -8.67
N LEU A 224 -14.69 7.35 -8.13
CA LEU A 224 -13.74 8.47 -8.16
C LEU A 224 -12.84 8.44 -9.41
N SER A 225 -12.45 7.23 -9.81
CA SER A 225 -11.64 6.99 -11.01
C SER A 225 -11.98 5.60 -11.55
N SER A 226 -11.98 5.46 -12.87
CA SER A 226 -12.19 4.21 -13.60
C SER A 226 -11.13 4.11 -14.69
N GLY A 227 -10.97 2.93 -15.29
CA GLY A 227 -9.95 2.74 -16.32
C GLY A 227 -8.59 2.32 -15.75
N LEU A 228 -8.56 1.82 -14.50
CA LEU A 228 -7.33 1.45 -13.80
C LEU A 228 -6.95 0.00 -14.13
N ALA A 229 -5.65 -0.25 -14.29
CA ALA A 229 -5.12 -1.56 -14.66
C ALA A 229 -4.84 -2.42 -13.41
N PHE A 230 -5.86 -3.15 -12.94
CA PHE A 230 -5.80 -3.95 -11.72
C PHE A 230 -5.43 -3.11 -10.47
N PRO A 231 -6.27 -2.12 -10.06
CA PRO A 231 -6.07 -1.41 -8.81
C PRO A 231 -6.27 -2.37 -7.63
N ASN A 232 -5.21 -2.54 -6.85
CA ASN A 232 -5.14 -3.54 -5.81
C ASN A 232 -5.26 -2.88 -4.43
N GLY A 233 -4.19 -2.32 -3.88
CA GLY A 233 -4.24 -1.55 -2.63
C GLY A 233 -4.69 -0.09 -2.78
N VAL A 234 -5.24 0.48 -1.70
CA VAL A 234 -5.49 1.93 -1.55
C VAL A 234 -5.12 2.42 -0.16
N ALA A 235 -4.59 3.63 -0.06
CA ALA A 235 -4.34 4.34 1.19
C ALA A 235 -4.67 5.84 1.06
N ILE A 236 -5.26 6.45 2.08
CA ILE A 236 -5.40 7.91 2.14
C ILE A 236 -4.12 8.57 2.65
N SER A 237 -3.74 9.69 2.03
CA SER A 237 -2.58 10.47 2.46
C SER A 237 -2.77 11.04 3.86
N ALA A 238 -1.69 11.23 4.61
CA ALA A 238 -1.74 11.72 5.99
C ALA A 238 -2.38 13.12 6.11
N ASP A 239 -2.19 13.97 5.11
CA ASP A 239 -2.79 15.30 4.98
C ASP A 239 -4.20 15.28 4.34
N ARG A 240 -4.67 14.10 3.91
CA ARG A 240 -6.00 13.84 3.31
C ARG A 240 -6.25 14.63 2.02
N THR A 241 -5.19 14.96 1.29
CA THR A 241 -5.28 15.68 0.02
C THR A 241 -5.43 14.74 -1.18
N HIS A 242 -5.02 13.48 -1.05
CA HIS A 242 -5.05 12.49 -2.11
C HIS A 242 -5.16 11.06 -1.59
N LEU A 243 -5.49 10.15 -2.50
CA LEU A 243 -5.38 8.70 -2.32
C LEU A 243 -4.14 8.20 -3.06
N VAL A 244 -3.49 7.19 -2.50
CA VAL A 244 -2.45 6.41 -3.15
C VAL A 244 -3.04 5.06 -3.53
N VAL A 245 -2.90 4.67 -4.79
CA VAL A 245 -3.44 3.42 -5.33
C VAL A 245 -2.30 2.59 -5.89
N ALA A 246 -2.22 1.32 -5.51
CA ALA A 246 -1.31 0.36 -6.12
C ALA A 246 -1.97 -0.21 -7.39
N GLU A 247 -1.40 0.10 -8.56
CA GLU A 247 -1.86 -0.41 -9.85
C GLU A 247 -0.96 -1.59 -10.26
N THR A 248 -1.49 -2.80 -10.13
CA THR A 248 -0.70 -4.03 -10.23
C THR A 248 -0.14 -4.23 -11.63
N SER A 249 -1.00 -4.20 -12.66
CA SER A 249 -0.60 -4.57 -14.03
C SER A 249 0.39 -3.59 -14.66
N SER A 250 0.40 -2.32 -14.23
CA SER A 250 1.34 -1.32 -14.72
C SER A 250 2.60 -1.16 -13.85
N CYS A 251 2.65 -1.85 -12.71
CA CYS A 251 3.72 -1.77 -11.71
C CYS A 251 3.94 -0.35 -11.15
N LYS A 252 2.87 0.34 -10.79
CA LYS A 252 2.91 1.75 -10.35
C LYS A 252 2.18 1.97 -9.03
N LEU A 253 2.62 2.99 -8.30
CA LEU A 253 1.74 3.74 -7.41
C LEU A 253 1.17 4.93 -8.16
N LEU A 254 -0.13 5.10 -8.08
CA LEU A 254 -0.85 6.27 -8.56
C LEU A 254 -1.23 7.17 -7.40
N ARG A 255 -1.35 8.46 -7.69
CA ARG A 255 -1.91 9.48 -6.80
C ARG A 255 -3.21 10.00 -7.41
N HIS A 256 -4.31 9.87 -6.68
CA HIS A 256 -5.61 10.44 -7.05
C HIS A 256 -5.96 11.60 -6.11
N TRP A 257 -6.03 12.81 -6.64
CA TRP A 257 -6.24 14.02 -5.84
C TRP A 257 -7.69 14.13 -5.37
N LEU A 258 -7.89 14.24 -4.06
CA LEU A 258 -9.22 14.47 -3.45
C LEU A 258 -9.54 15.96 -3.32
N ARG A 259 -8.50 16.80 -3.20
CA ARG A 259 -8.62 18.23 -2.90
C ARG A 259 -7.61 19.06 -3.69
N GLY A 260 -7.81 20.37 -3.68
CA GLY A 260 -6.93 21.33 -4.35
C GLY A 260 -7.19 21.44 -5.86
N PRO A 261 -6.36 22.20 -6.59
CA PRO A 261 -6.59 22.50 -8.01
C PRO A 261 -6.59 21.28 -8.93
N ALA A 262 -5.98 20.18 -8.48
CA ALA A 262 -5.91 18.92 -9.23
C ALA A 262 -7.00 17.90 -8.82
N ALA A 263 -7.95 18.27 -7.96
CA ALA A 263 -8.99 17.35 -7.48
C ALA A 263 -9.69 16.59 -8.62
N GLY A 264 -9.84 15.27 -8.45
CA GLY A 264 -10.38 14.34 -9.44
C GLY A 264 -9.35 13.80 -10.44
N LYS A 265 -8.14 14.36 -10.51
CA LYS A 265 -7.08 13.86 -11.41
C LYS A 265 -6.30 12.72 -10.77
N THR A 266 -5.91 11.76 -11.61
CA THR A 266 -5.01 10.65 -11.26
C THR A 266 -3.71 10.79 -12.03
N GLU A 267 -2.57 10.63 -11.35
CA GLU A 267 -1.23 10.69 -11.95
C GLU A 267 -0.29 9.65 -11.33
N VAL A 268 0.85 9.38 -11.97
CA VAL A 268 1.85 8.46 -11.43
C VAL A 268 2.55 9.11 -10.23
N LEU A 269 2.51 8.43 -9.08
CA LEU A 269 3.27 8.80 -7.90
C LEU A 269 4.68 8.20 -7.96
N ALA A 270 4.78 6.90 -8.25
CA ALA A 270 6.06 6.19 -8.31
C ALA A 270 5.98 4.97 -9.25
N GLU A 271 7.05 4.75 -10.00
CA GLU A 271 7.27 3.49 -10.73
C GLU A 271 7.91 2.48 -9.78
N LEU A 272 7.40 1.24 -9.76
CA LEU A 272 7.85 0.20 -8.84
C LEU A 272 8.67 -0.88 -9.57
N PRO A 273 9.52 -1.64 -8.88
CA PRO A 273 10.34 -2.68 -9.51
C PRO A 273 9.58 -4.01 -9.73
N GLY A 274 8.31 -4.09 -9.33
CA GLY A 274 7.50 -5.31 -9.44
C GLY A 274 6.01 -5.00 -9.34
N TYR A 275 5.18 -6.05 -9.38
CA TYR A 275 3.72 -5.99 -9.38
C TYR A 275 3.20 -5.68 -7.97
N PRO A 276 2.73 -4.45 -7.69
CA PRO A 276 2.31 -4.08 -6.35
C PRO A 276 0.99 -4.73 -5.94
N ASP A 277 0.85 -4.87 -4.64
CA ASP A 277 -0.34 -5.42 -3.98
C ASP A 277 -0.91 -4.37 -3.01
N ASN A 278 -1.08 -4.67 -1.72
CA ASN A 278 -1.56 -3.68 -0.75
C ASN A 278 -0.52 -2.58 -0.46
N VAL A 279 -1.02 -1.35 -0.28
CA VAL A 279 -0.24 -0.15 0.09
C VAL A 279 -0.68 0.37 1.46
N ARG A 280 0.29 0.66 2.34
CA ARG A 280 0.04 1.13 3.71
C ARG A 280 0.98 2.28 4.08
N PRO A 281 0.53 3.28 4.85
CA PRO A 281 1.41 4.30 5.38
C PRO A 281 2.56 3.68 6.18
N ASP A 282 3.78 4.21 6.03
CA ASP A 282 4.98 3.67 6.67
C ASP A 282 5.10 3.97 8.18
N GLY A 283 4.11 4.69 8.73
CA GLY A 283 4.05 5.07 10.14
C GLY A 283 5.07 6.14 10.56
N ALA A 284 5.90 6.67 9.66
CA ALA A 284 6.89 7.69 9.98
C ALA A 284 6.33 9.13 9.97
N GLY A 285 5.06 9.31 9.57
CA GLY A 285 4.39 10.62 9.51
C GLY A 285 4.91 11.55 8.40
N ARG A 286 5.80 11.06 7.53
CA ARG A 286 6.47 11.84 6.46
C ARG A 286 5.94 11.51 5.06
N GLY A 287 4.73 10.96 4.95
CA GLY A 287 4.11 10.63 3.66
C GLY A 287 4.74 9.46 2.90
N GLY A 288 5.45 8.56 3.60
CA GLY A 288 5.98 7.34 3.01
C GLY A 288 5.00 6.17 3.08
N TYR A 289 5.21 5.17 2.23
CA TYR A 289 4.35 4.00 2.10
C TYR A 289 5.16 2.71 2.01
N TRP A 290 4.68 1.67 2.67
CA TRP A 290 5.07 0.28 2.39
C TRP A 290 4.12 -0.30 1.35
N VAL A 291 4.67 -1.06 0.41
CA VAL A 291 3.93 -1.72 -0.67
C VAL A 291 4.39 -3.17 -0.73
N GLY A 292 3.47 -4.12 -0.61
CA GLY A 292 3.74 -5.53 -0.91
C GLY A 292 3.93 -5.72 -2.42
N LEU A 293 4.83 -6.60 -2.83
CA LEU A 293 5.03 -6.97 -4.22
C LEU A 293 4.80 -8.48 -4.38
N ASN A 294 4.02 -8.85 -5.39
CA ASN A 294 3.79 -10.24 -5.74
C ASN A 294 5.04 -10.85 -6.39
N ARG A 295 5.56 -10.18 -7.42
CA ARG A 295 6.72 -10.60 -8.21
C ARG A 295 7.48 -9.39 -8.74
N ASP A 296 8.74 -9.60 -9.11
CA ASP A 296 9.52 -8.61 -9.88
C ASP A 296 8.93 -8.40 -11.29
N LYS A 297 9.26 -7.28 -11.93
CA LYS A 297 8.78 -6.96 -13.28
C LYS A 297 9.14 -8.02 -14.31
N ASP A 298 10.36 -8.54 -14.23
CA ASP A 298 10.98 -9.50 -15.15
C ASP A 298 10.78 -10.97 -14.72
N TRP A 299 9.94 -11.23 -13.71
CA TRP A 299 9.81 -12.57 -13.12
C TRP A 299 9.39 -13.64 -14.13
N ALA A 300 8.64 -13.27 -15.19
CA ALA A 300 8.20 -14.21 -16.22
C ALA A 300 9.38 -14.78 -17.01
N ASP A 301 10.48 -14.00 -17.13
CA ASP A 301 11.68 -14.38 -17.84
C ASP A 301 12.72 -15.02 -16.90
N THR A 302 12.85 -14.48 -15.68
CA THR A 302 13.94 -14.85 -14.75
C THR A 302 13.51 -15.76 -13.61
N GLY A 303 12.21 -15.96 -13.40
CA GLY A 303 11.65 -16.64 -12.24
C GLY A 303 11.91 -15.88 -10.94
N THR A 304 11.65 -16.52 -9.80
CA THR A 304 12.03 -15.96 -8.50
C THR A 304 13.50 -16.25 -8.22
N THR A 305 14.23 -15.25 -7.74
CA THR A 305 15.64 -15.41 -7.32
C THR A 305 15.81 -15.04 -5.84
N PRO A 306 16.95 -15.36 -5.20
CA PRO A 306 17.27 -14.86 -3.86
C PRO A 306 17.27 -13.33 -3.77
N ASN A 307 17.46 -12.66 -4.90
CA ASN A 307 17.42 -11.21 -5.04
C ASN A 307 16.03 -10.69 -5.38
N SER A 308 14.98 -11.50 -5.47
CA SER A 308 13.64 -10.98 -5.77
C SER A 308 13.12 -10.02 -4.70
N ILE A 309 12.44 -8.96 -5.13
CA ILE A 309 11.85 -7.94 -4.25
C ILE A 309 10.43 -8.35 -3.89
N SER A 310 10.18 -8.49 -2.59
CA SER A 310 8.85 -8.86 -2.07
C SER A 310 8.11 -7.67 -1.48
N ALA A 311 8.78 -6.59 -1.11
CA ALA A 311 8.11 -5.37 -0.70
C ALA A 311 9.04 -4.16 -0.86
N VAL A 312 8.47 -2.97 -0.97
CA VAL A 312 9.22 -1.73 -1.07
C VAL A 312 8.70 -0.66 -0.13
N ARG A 313 9.61 0.20 0.33
CA ARG A 313 9.25 1.46 0.99
C ARG A 313 9.44 2.61 0.03
N VAL A 314 8.35 3.27 -0.33
CA VAL A 314 8.34 4.48 -1.15
C VAL A 314 8.32 5.69 -0.21
N VAL A 315 9.17 6.69 -0.48
CA VAL A 315 9.17 7.98 0.22
C VAL A 315 8.76 9.09 -0.74
N VAL A 316 7.93 10.01 -0.27
CA VAL A 316 7.48 11.16 -1.05
C VAL A 316 8.04 12.42 -0.42
N ALA A 317 8.94 13.11 -1.13
CA ALA A 317 9.53 14.35 -0.65
C ALA A 317 8.71 15.56 -1.13
N GLY A 318 8.28 16.42 -0.20
CA GLY A 318 7.68 17.72 -0.52
C GLY A 318 6.43 17.69 -1.41
N GLY A 319 5.68 16.58 -1.41
CA GLY A 319 4.51 16.40 -2.28
C GLY A 319 4.84 16.11 -3.75
N GLY A 320 6.11 15.91 -4.10
CA GLY A 320 6.55 15.52 -5.44
C GLY A 320 6.28 14.04 -5.77
N ASN A 321 7.10 13.48 -6.66
CA ASN A 321 7.07 12.06 -6.98
C ASN A 321 7.68 11.23 -5.85
N GLY A 322 7.25 9.97 -5.75
CA GLY A 322 7.78 9.00 -4.81
C GLY A 322 9.04 8.32 -5.35
N THR A 323 9.97 8.04 -4.45
CA THR A 323 11.20 7.28 -4.75
C THR A 323 11.23 6.02 -3.88
N VAL A 324 11.65 4.89 -4.46
CA VAL A 324 11.84 3.65 -3.71
C VAL A 324 13.10 3.77 -2.85
N ALA A 325 12.93 3.90 -1.53
CA ALA A 325 14.02 4.09 -0.58
C ALA A 325 14.55 2.77 0.00
N ALA A 326 13.72 1.73 0.07
CA ALA A 326 14.14 0.42 0.57
C ALA A 326 13.36 -0.72 -0.09
N ALA A 327 13.96 -1.91 -0.13
CA ALA A 327 13.38 -3.14 -0.63
C ALA A 327 13.57 -4.28 0.38
N LEU A 328 12.51 -5.06 0.62
CA LEU A 328 12.57 -6.31 1.38
C LEU A 328 12.73 -7.49 0.42
N ARG A 329 13.62 -8.42 0.76
CA ARG A 329 13.97 -9.60 -0.04
C ARG A 329 14.04 -10.86 0.81
N GLY A 330 14.26 -12.00 0.15
CA GLY A 330 14.58 -13.28 0.79
C GLY A 330 13.37 -14.13 1.19
N PHE A 331 12.20 -13.88 0.61
CA PHE A 331 10.97 -14.63 0.91
C PHE A 331 10.83 -15.93 0.10
N GLY A 332 11.80 -16.25 -0.77
CA GLY A 332 11.68 -17.36 -1.72
C GLY A 332 10.54 -17.09 -2.70
N ASP A 333 9.83 -18.14 -3.11
CA ASP A 333 8.70 -18.06 -4.06
C ASP A 333 7.42 -17.46 -3.48
N VAL A 334 7.41 -17.11 -2.20
CA VAL A 334 6.23 -16.57 -1.52
C VAL A 334 5.98 -15.12 -1.97
N THR A 335 4.78 -14.83 -2.48
CA THR A 335 4.30 -13.45 -2.69
C THR A 335 4.10 -12.74 -1.36
N VAL A 336 4.33 -11.43 -1.30
CA VAL A 336 3.96 -10.61 -0.13
C VAL A 336 2.84 -9.66 -0.54
N SER A 337 1.69 -9.83 0.10
CA SER A 337 0.50 -9.04 -0.19
C SER A 337 0.48 -7.73 0.60
N GLU A 338 0.84 -7.75 1.88
CA GLU A 338 0.78 -6.55 2.72
C GLU A 338 1.99 -6.43 3.66
N VAL A 339 2.45 -5.20 3.89
CA VAL A 339 3.46 -4.87 4.91
C VAL A 339 2.97 -3.71 5.76
N VAL A 340 2.73 -3.97 7.06
CA VAL A 340 2.34 -2.95 8.04
C VAL A 340 3.48 -2.70 9.02
N GLN A 341 3.98 -1.47 9.05
CA GLN A 341 4.96 -1.05 10.06
C GLN A 341 4.27 -0.65 11.37
N ARG A 342 4.65 -1.28 12.47
CA ARG A 342 4.13 -0.96 13.80
C ARG A 342 5.11 -1.34 14.91
N ASN A 343 5.28 -0.45 15.89
CA ASN A 343 6.06 -0.70 17.12
C ASN A 343 7.47 -1.31 16.84
N GLY A 344 8.22 -0.70 15.91
CA GLY A 344 9.57 -1.17 15.56
C GLY A 344 9.60 -2.53 14.83
N SER A 345 8.47 -2.98 14.29
CA SER A 345 8.34 -4.23 13.56
C SER A 345 7.60 -4.03 12.24
N LEU A 346 7.81 -4.95 11.30
CA LEU A 346 7.00 -5.13 10.10
C LEU A 346 6.15 -6.40 10.28
N TRP A 347 4.85 -6.24 10.10
CA TRP A 347 3.90 -7.34 10.00
C TRP A 347 3.62 -7.60 8.53
N ILE A 348 3.70 -8.85 8.11
CA ILE A 348 3.74 -9.24 6.71
C ILE A 348 2.62 -10.23 6.43
N GLY A 349 1.74 -9.86 5.50
CA GLY A 349 0.64 -10.68 4.98
C GLY A 349 1.00 -11.31 3.64
N SER A 350 0.44 -12.48 3.37
CA SER A 350 0.56 -13.19 2.09
C SER A 350 -0.63 -14.13 1.92
N VAL A 351 -1.20 -14.18 0.72
CA VAL A 351 -2.22 -15.17 0.35
C VAL A 351 -1.68 -16.61 0.32
N GLU A 352 -0.35 -16.79 0.27
CA GLU A 352 0.32 -18.07 0.05
C GLU A 352 0.87 -18.72 1.34
N THR A 353 0.73 -18.06 2.49
CA THR A 353 1.32 -18.54 3.74
C THR A 353 0.28 -19.02 4.76
N PRO A 354 0.61 -20.00 5.62
CA PRO A 354 -0.22 -20.39 6.75
C PRO A 354 0.04 -19.53 8.02
N TYR A 355 0.62 -18.34 7.89
CA TYR A 355 1.05 -17.51 9.03
C TYR A 355 1.13 -16.03 8.66
N VAL A 356 0.96 -15.14 9.65
CA VAL A 356 1.39 -13.75 9.52
C VAL A 356 2.87 -13.66 9.86
N GLY A 357 3.67 -13.02 9.01
CA GLY A 357 5.10 -12.83 9.25
C GLY A 357 5.37 -11.66 10.19
N LEU A 358 6.30 -11.82 11.14
CA LEU A 358 6.78 -10.74 12.00
C LEU A 358 8.29 -10.54 11.84
N PHE A 359 8.70 -9.37 11.37
CA PHE A 359 10.09 -8.95 11.28
C PHE A 359 10.36 -7.79 12.22
N LYS A 360 11.37 -7.88 13.10
CA LYS A 360 11.70 -6.82 14.07
C LYS A 360 12.95 -6.04 13.64
N PHE A 361 12.91 -4.72 13.57
CA PHE A 361 14.07 -3.92 13.16
C PHE A 361 15.28 -4.05 14.08
N ALA A 362 15.09 -4.31 15.38
CA ALA A 362 16.18 -4.54 16.34
C ALA A 362 17.09 -5.73 15.98
N SER A 363 16.67 -6.60 15.06
CA SER A 363 17.57 -7.63 14.53
C SER A 363 18.64 -7.08 13.56
N LEU A 364 18.62 -5.79 13.21
CA LEU A 364 19.60 -5.12 12.34
C LEU A 364 20.85 -4.61 13.08
N THR A 365 20.87 -4.61 14.43
CA THR A 365 21.99 -4.10 15.24
C THR A 365 22.98 -5.19 15.67
N HIS A 366 22.77 -6.45 15.26
CA HIS A 366 23.62 -7.59 15.59
C HIS A 366 24.07 -8.40 14.36
N ALA A 367 24.13 -7.76 13.18
CA ALA A 367 24.66 -8.38 11.96
C ALA A 367 25.95 -7.67 11.53
#